data_AF-A0A813DQC5-F1
#
_entry.id   AF-A0A813DQC5-F1
#
_cell.length_a   1.000
_cell.length_b   1.000
_cell.length_c   1.000
_cell.angle_alpha   90.00
_cell.angle_beta   90.00
_cell.angle_gamma   90.00
#
_symmetry.space_group_name_H-M   'P 1'
#
loop_
_entity.id
_entity.type
_entity.pdbx_description
1 polymer ?
#
loop_
_entity_poly.entity_id
_entity_poly.type
_entity_poly.pdbx_seq_one_letter_code
_entity_poly.pdbx_strand_id
1 'polypeptide(L)'
;ALRLFSVSAEGEKHVSLELASVLEVKKDVLGTPFSDLLQLPAPHEVSGEQLERRVICVTYKCEQAQLLPDGSVDQENKPAYLALLMPNQYERERFYTCMNILRWALTSSQRSA
;
A
#
# COMPACT_ATOMS: atom_id res chain seq x y z
N ALA A 1 3.02 -20.96 4.89
CA ALA A 1 2.06 -19.99 4.33
C ALA A 1 2.77 -18.66 4.10
N LEU A 2 2.47 -17.94 3.01
CA LEU A 2 3.04 -16.61 2.74
C LEU A 2 2.59 -15.65 3.85
N ARG A 3 3.53 -15.10 4.62
CA ARG A 3 3.26 -14.17 5.73
C ARG A 3 3.65 -12.74 5.42
N LEU A 4 4.69 -12.56 4.60
CA LEU A 4 5.30 -11.29 4.28
C LEU A 4 5.17 -11.03 2.78
N PHE A 5 4.82 -9.78 2.44
CA PHE A 5 5.02 -9.21 1.12
C PHE A 5 6.14 -8.19 1.23
N SER A 6 7.09 -8.24 0.32
CA SER A 6 8.22 -7.33 0.33
C SER A 6 8.44 -6.73 -1.04
N VAL A 7 8.66 -5.42 -1.09
CA VAL A 7 8.98 -4.69 -2.31
C VAL A 7 10.29 -3.91 -2.11
N SER A 8 11.12 -3.91 -3.15
CA SER A 8 12.34 -3.13 -3.22
C SER A 8 12.33 -2.39 -4.54
N ALA A 9 12.44 -1.07 -4.49
CA ALA A 9 12.79 -0.29 -5.66
C ALA A 9 14.32 -0.10 -5.71
N GLU A 10 14.87 0.08 -6.89
CA GLU A 10 16.30 0.25 -7.09
C GLU A 10 16.77 1.55 -6.41
N GLY A 11 17.73 1.46 -5.49
CA GLY A 11 18.24 2.60 -4.72
C GLY A 11 17.35 3.05 -3.55
N GLU A 12 16.19 2.43 -3.35
CA GLU A 12 15.20 2.78 -2.31
C GLU A 12 15.25 1.82 -1.12
N LYS A 13 14.65 2.23 0.01
CA LYS A 13 14.54 1.36 1.19
C LYS A 13 13.61 0.19 0.91
N HIS A 14 14.02 -0.99 1.36
CA HIS A 14 13.21 -2.19 1.31
C HIS A 14 11.97 -2.04 2.21
N VAL A 15 10.79 -2.25 1.65
CA VAL A 15 9.52 -2.23 2.40
C VAL A 15 9.02 -3.66 2.53
N SER A 16 8.90 -4.14 3.75
CA SER A 16 8.30 -5.44 4.06
C SER A 16 7.05 -5.23 4.89
N LEU A 17 5.94 -5.85 4.47
CA LEU A 17 4.65 -5.77 5.13
C LEU A 17 4.11 -7.16 5.42
N GLU A 18 3.58 -7.34 6.61
CA GLU A 18 2.85 -8.54 6.96
C GLU A 18 1.49 -8.54 6.26
N LEU A 19 1.16 -9.63 5.58
CA LEU A 19 -0.14 -9.74 4.90
C LEU A 19 -1.32 -9.68 5.88
N ALA A 20 -1.09 -10.07 7.14
CA ALA A 20 -2.09 -9.97 8.21
C ALA A 20 -2.32 -8.53 8.69
N SER A 21 -1.37 -7.61 8.45
CA SER A 21 -1.50 -6.20 8.82
C SER A 21 -2.18 -5.36 7.73
N VAL A 22 -2.38 -5.92 6.54
CA VAL A 22 -3.07 -5.26 5.42
C VAL A 22 -4.54 -5.03 5.76
N LEU A 23 -4.92 -3.76 5.83
CA LEU A 23 -6.29 -3.32 6.10
C LEU A 23 -7.11 -3.30 4.81
N GLU A 24 -6.56 -2.70 3.76
CA GLU A 24 -7.27 -2.41 2.53
C GLU A 24 -6.31 -2.37 1.34
N VAL A 25 -6.81 -2.72 0.15
CA VAL A 25 -6.13 -2.58 -1.13
C VAL A 25 -7.08 -1.84 -2.07
N LYS A 26 -6.65 -0.69 -2.63
CA LYS A 26 -7.42 0.16 -3.54
C LYS A 26 -6.74 0.28 -4.90
N LYS A 27 -7.51 0.60 -5.93
CA LYS A 27 -7.03 0.83 -7.32
C LYS A 27 -6.93 2.32 -7.67
N ASP A 28 -7.04 3.18 -6.66
CA ASP A 28 -7.00 4.63 -6.76
C ASP A 28 -6.27 5.20 -5.53
N VAL A 29 -5.96 6.49 -5.61
CA VAL A 29 -5.26 7.24 -4.55
C VAL A 29 -6.23 8.09 -3.70
N LEU A 30 -7.54 8.01 -3.93
CA LEU A 30 -8.51 8.86 -3.27
C LEU A 30 -8.65 8.47 -1.78
N GLY A 31 -8.62 9.48 -0.91
CA GLY A 31 -8.60 9.28 0.53
C GLY A 31 -7.30 8.67 1.05
N THR A 32 -6.22 8.74 0.27
CA THR A 32 -4.85 8.41 0.69
C THR A 32 -3.97 9.67 0.68
N PRO A 33 -2.80 9.64 1.34
CA PRO A 33 -1.82 10.73 1.26
C PRO A 33 -1.30 11.00 -0.17
N PHE A 34 -1.58 10.11 -1.13
CA PHE A 34 -1.17 10.24 -2.53
C PHE A 34 -2.21 10.93 -3.42
N SER A 35 -3.32 11.40 -2.85
CA SER A 35 -4.41 12.04 -3.60
C SER A 35 -3.97 13.27 -4.40
N ASP A 36 -2.99 14.02 -3.88
CA ASP A 36 -2.43 15.19 -4.54
C ASP A 36 -1.64 14.85 -5.83
N LEU A 37 -1.21 13.59 -6.00
CA LEU A 37 -0.53 13.15 -7.23
C LEU A 37 -1.44 13.23 -8.46
N LEU A 38 -2.76 13.22 -8.28
CA LEU A 38 -3.72 13.38 -9.37
C LEU A 38 -3.72 14.80 -9.95
N GLN A 39 -3.29 15.80 -9.18
CA GLN A 39 -3.34 17.22 -9.56
C GLN A 39 -2.03 17.72 -10.18
N LEU A 40 -1.02 16.85 -10.26
CA LEU A 40 0.29 17.23 -10.77
C LEU A 40 0.23 17.61 -12.26
N PRO A 41 0.75 18.79 -12.65
CA PRO A 41 0.77 19.20 -14.05
C PRO A 41 1.75 18.35 -14.88
N ALA A 42 1.48 18.21 -16.19
CA ALA A 42 2.45 17.67 -17.14
C ALA A 42 3.77 18.48 -17.06
N PRO A 43 4.97 17.85 -17.12
CA PRO A 43 5.33 16.69 -17.93
C PRO A 43 5.53 15.39 -17.15
N HIS A 44 4.99 15.26 -15.93
CA HIS A 44 5.19 14.04 -15.14
C HIS A 44 4.50 12.85 -15.83
N GLU A 45 5.29 11.87 -16.29
CA GLU A 45 4.85 10.67 -17.01
C GLU A 45 3.79 9.84 -16.24
N VAL A 46 3.66 10.11 -14.94
CA VAL A 46 2.76 9.44 -14.00
C VAL A 46 1.62 10.34 -13.53
N SER A 47 1.27 11.40 -14.26
CA SER A 47 0.15 12.29 -13.90
C SER A 47 -1.19 11.80 -14.46
N GLY A 48 -2.26 12.12 -13.73
CA GLY A 48 -3.65 11.94 -14.17
C GLY A 48 -4.05 10.50 -14.52
N GLU A 49 -4.60 10.32 -15.72
CA GLU A 49 -5.23 9.06 -16.17
C GLU A 49 -4.26 7.85 -16.20
N GLN A 50 -2.96 8.10 -16.40
CA GLN A 50 -1.92 7.06 -16.35
C GLN A 50 -1.76 6.50 -14.93
N LEU A 51 -1.78 7.37 -13.92
CA LEU A 51 -1.73 6.98 -12.51
C LEU A 51 -2.98 6.17 -12.17
N GLU A 52 -4.16 6.69 -12.50
CA GLU A 52 -5.44 6.03 -12.22
C GLU A 52 -5.52 4.62 -12.81
N ARG A 53 -4.90 4.37 -13.97
CA ARG A 53 -4.92 3.05 -14.63
C ARG A 53 -3.90 2.06 -14.07
N ARG A 54 -2.88 2.51 -13.34
CA ARG A 54 -1.71 1.70 -12.96
C ARG A 54 -1.42 1.67 -11.46
N VAL A 55 -1.94 2.59 -10.68
CA VAL A 55 -1.68 2.68 -9.25
C VAL A 55 -2.44 1.63 -8.46
N ILE A 56 -1.80 1.13 -7.41
CA ILE A 56 -2.44 0.39 -6.33
C ILE A 56 -2.01 1.02 -5.01
N CYS A 57 -2.97 1.26 -4.14
CA CYS A 57 -2.71 1.70 -2.78
C CYS A 57 -2.98 0.56 -1.81
N VAL A 58 -2.01 0.26 -0.96
CA VAL A 58 -2.12 -0.71 0.13
C VAL A 58 -2.10 0.06 1.44
N THR A 59 -3.16 -0.07 2.22
CA THR A 59 -3.27 0.47 3.57
C THR A 59 -2.98 -0.65 4.56
N TYR A 60 -2.07 -0.45 5.50
CA TYR A 60 -1.67 -1.46 6.46
C TYR A 60 -1.42 -0.87 7.85
N LYS A 61 -1.50 -1.69 8.89
CA LYS A 61 -1.12 -1.28 10.25
C LYS A 61 0.40 -1.18 10.33
N CYS A 62 0.90 -0.01 10.72
CA CYS A 62 2.32 0.19 10.97
C CYS A 62 2.61 -0.13 12.45
N GLU A 63 3.36 -1.20 12.70
CA GLU A 63 3.80 -1.53 14.07
C GLU A 63 5.03 -0.71 14.51
N GLN A 64 5.64 0.05 13.59
CA GLN A 64 6.76 0.91 13.92
C GLN A 64 6.24 2.20 14.54
N ALA A 65 6.37 2.29 15.86
CA ALA A 65 6.41 3.52 16.63
C ALA A 65 7.32 4.55 15.91
N GLN A 66 6.72 5.57 15.29
CA GLN A 66 7.49 6.66 14.71
C GLN A 66 7.98 7.54 15.86
N LEU A 67 9.30 7.71 15.97
CA LEU A 67 9.90 8.71 16.85
C LEU A 67 9.59 10.08 16.25
N LEU A 68 8.81 10.87 16.99
CA LEU A 68 8.56 12.26 16.67
C LEU A 68 9.85 13.08 16.86
N PRO A 69 9.99 14.23 16.18
CA PRO A 69 11.19 15.08 16.26
C PRO A 69 11.52 15.57 17.67
N ASP A 70 10.55 15.56 18.57
CA ASP A 70 10.68 15.92 20.00
C ASP A 70 11.14 14.75 20.88
N GLY A 71 11.40 13.58 20.29
CA GLY A 71 11.79 12.35 20.99
C GLY A 71 10.63 11.59 21.61
N SER A 72 9.38 12.04 21.42
CA SER A 72 8.20 11.29 21.83
C SER A 72 7.90 10.17 20.83
N VAL A 73 7.30 9.08 21.31
CA VAL A 73 6.84 7.99 20.45
C VAL A 73 5.41 8.29 20.05
N ASP A 74 5.14 8.45 18.75
CA ASP A 74 3.76 8.48 18.26
C ASP A 74 3.14 7.09 18.49
N GLN A 75 2.33 6.99 19.55
CA GLN A 75 1.54 5.79 19.85
C GLN A 75 0.22 5.77 19.07
N GLU A 76 -0.10 6.81 18.28
CA GLU A 76 -1.24 6.70 17.39
C GLU A 76 -0.92 5.63 16.35
N ASN A 77 -1.67 4.53 16.43
CA ASN A 77 -1.61 3.40 15.51
C ASN A 77 -2.22 3.81 14.16
N LYS A 78 -1.64 4.82 13.53
CA LYS A 78 -2.07 5.39 12.26
C LYS A 78 -1.81 4.36 11.16
N PRO A 79 -2.77 4.18 10.23
CA PRO A 79 -2.52 3.35 9.08
C PRO A 79 -1.37 3.93 8.25
N ALA A 80 -0.46 3.07 7.83
CA ALA A 80 0.53 3.41 6.81
C ALA A 80 -0.01 3.09 5.42
N TYR A 81 0.52 3.80 4.43
CA TYR A 81 0.09 3.71 3.04
C TYR A 81 1.29 3.39 2.14
N LEU A 82 1.09 2.49 1.20
CA LEU A 82 2.05 2.15 0.15
C LEU A 82 1.36 2.31 -1.21
N ALA A 83 1.85 3.22 -2.04
CA ALA A 83 1.44 3.31 -3.43
C ALA A 83 2.43 2.55 -4.32
N LEU A 84 1.92 1.67 -5.16
CA LEU A 84 2.67 0.89 -6.13
C LEU A 84 2.22 1.29 -7.54
N LEU A 85 3.19 1.65 -8.38
CA LEU A 85 2.95 1.87 -9.79
C LEU A 85 3.16 0.57 -10.56
N MET A 86 2.07 -0.05 -11.01
CA MET A 86 2.13 -1.32 -11.72
C MET A 86 2.59 -1.11 -13.17
N PRO A 87 3.22 -2.09 -13.83
CA PRO A 87 3.68 -1.95 -15.22
C PRO A 87 2.55 -1.66 -16.22
N ASN A 88 1.37 -2.24 -16.00
CA ASN A 88 0.20 -2.07 -16.85
C ASN A 88 -1.09 -2.39 -16.06
N GLN A 89 -2.26 -2.16 -16.70
CA GLN A 89 -3.57 -2.40 -16.09
C GLN A 89 -3.82 -3.87 -15.75
N TYR A 90 -3.31 -4.81 -16.55
CA TYR A 90 -3.50 -6.24 -16.31
C TYR A 90 -2.79 -6.71 -15.03
N GLU A 91 -1.53 -6.32 -14.85
CA GLU A 91 -0.77 -6.61 -13.62
C GLU A 91 -1.41 -5.93 -12.40
N ARG A 92 -1.99 -4.74 -12.59
CA ARG A 92 -2.77 -4.06 -11.55
C ARG A 92 -3.94 -4.91 -11.07
N GLU A 93 -4.79 -5.37 -11.98
CA GLU A 93 -5.96 -6.17 -11.62
C GLU A 93 -5.54 -7.52 -10.98
N ARG A 94 -4.47 -8.13 -11.48
CA ARG A 94 -3.93 -9.37 -10.91
C ARG A 94 -3.45 -9.17 -9.47
N PHE A 95 -2.64 -8.14 -9.23
CA PHE A 95 -2.15 -7.83 -7.89
C PHE A 95 -3.30 -7.53 -6.93
N TYR A 96 -4.22 -6.66 -7.34
CA TYR A 96 -5.41 -6.31 -6.54
C TYR A 96 -6.21 -7.55 -6.14
N THR A 97 -6.45 -8.46 -7.10
CA THR A 97 -7.21 -9.68 -6.86
C THR A 97 -6.48 -10.63 -5.92
N CYS A 98 -5.20 -10.90 -6.20
CA CYS A 98 -4.38 -11.80 -5.37
C CYS A 98 -4.27 -11.29 -3.94
N MET A 99 -3.99 -10.00 -3.73
CA MET A 99 -3.86 -9.44 -2.39
C MET A 99 -5.18 -9.48 -1.60
N ASN A 100 -6.31 -9.23 -2.25
CA ASN A 100 -7.60 -9.35 -1.59
C ASN A 100 -7.95 -10.79 -1.21
N ILE A 101 -7.63 -11.77 -2.07
CA ILE A 101 -7.77 -13.20 -1.74
C ILE A 101 -6.91 -13.57 -0.53
N LEU A 102 -5.64 -13.16 -0.53
CA LEU A 102 -4.71 -13.43 0.57
C LEU A 102 -5.18 -12.80 1.88
N ARG A 103 -5.60 -11.52 1.84
CA ARG A 103 -6.16 -10.81 3.00
C ARG A 103 -7.39 -11.52 3.55
N TRP A 104 -8.31 -11.93 2.67
CA TRP A 104 -9.50 -12.67 3.07
C TRP A 104 -9.17 -14.03 3.71
N ALA A 105 -8.25 -14.79 3.11
CA ALA A 105 -7.85 -16.10 3.63
C ALA A 105 -7.19 -16.03 5.01
N LEU A 106 -6.39 -14.97 5.26
CA LEU A 106 -5.73 -14.76 6.55
C LEU A 106 -6.71 -14.28 7.62
N THR A 107 -7.62 -13.38 7.28
CA THR A 107 -8.65 -12.87 8.21
C THR A 107 -9.69 -13.94 8.57
N SER A 108 -10.05 -14.84 7.64
CA SER A 108 -10.95 -15.96 7.92
C SER A 108 -10.32 -17.04 8.81
N SER A 109 -9.01 -17.28 8.65
CA SER A 109 -8.26 -18.22 9.50
C SER A 109 -8.14 -17.73 10.94
N GLN A 110 -8.02 -16.40 11.17
CA GLN A 110 -7.97 -15.82 12.51
C GLN A 110 -9.31 -15.88 13.27
N ARG A 111 -10.44 -16.01 12.57
CA ARG A 111 -11.77 -16.15 13.21
C ARG A 111 -12.12 -17.59 13.60
N SER A 112 -11.38 -18.56 13.08
CA SER A 112 -11.61 -19.99 13.29
C SER A 112 -10.69 -20.58 14.37
N ALA A 113 -9.82 -19.75 14.96
CA ALA A 113 -8.91 -20.09 16.06
C ALA A 113 -9.37 -19.37 17.34
#